data_AF-A0A0A6UCK6-F1
#
_entry.id   AF-A0A0A6UCK6-F1
#
_cell.length_a   1.000
_cell.length_b   1.000
_cell.length_c   1.000
_cell.angle_alpha   90.00
_cell.angle_beta   90.00
_cell.angle_gamma   90.00
#
_symmetry.space_group_name_H-M   'P 1'
#
loop_
_entity.id
_entity.type
_entity.pdbx_description
1 polymer ?
#
loop_
_entity_poly.entity_id
_entity_poly.type
_entity_poly.pdbx_seq_one_letter_code
_entity_poly.pdbx_strand_id
1 'polypeptide(L)'
;MTPPVNARSTAILPSADAPTTPRAPVVGRVASRASGRAAATPTPTSPPPRRPAPTGKELAKRRRSRRRLIFGIAAILLTAILIAAGVAYAQYREGSGTGQVAQPSGSTKVSAEPAPLAADEQCTDQIKSNKRWVCLTSAVITGGKLTVDYEADWGGSTPDATGGYHLHVWGGSGGDDHDMGSHVPRSERGEWYVVDRDPSVLDVSDDRFINAIGDAQKVCARIALAGHGLVKDGKSGYQTGNCVKITRR
;
A
#
# COMPACT_ATOMS: atom_id res chain seq x y z
N MET A 1 15.54 -43.66 -32.86
CA MET A 1 16.24 -43.48 -31.57
C MET A 1 15.24 -42.94 -30.59
N THR A 2 14.84 -43.77 -29.65
CA THR A 2 13.71 -43.55 -28.74
C THR A 2 14.29 -43.45 -27.33
N PRO A 3 14.08 -42.37 -26.57
CA PRO A 3 14.51 -42.35 -25.18
C PRO A 3 13.57 -43.19 -24.29
N PRO A 4 14.09 -43.87 -23.25
CA PRO A 4 13.30 -44.73 -22.39
C PRO A 4 12.47 -43.95 -21.35
N VAL A 5 11.36 -44.59 -20.98
CA VAL A 5 10.39 -44.21 -19.95
C VAL A 5 10.82 -44.81 -18.59
N ASN A 6 10.39 -44.16 -17.51
CA ASN A 6 10.29 -44.60 -16.10
C ASN A 6 11.48 -44.40 -15.16
N ALA A 7 11.25 -43.61 -14.09
CA ALA A 7 10.94 -44.20 -12.79
C ALA A 7 10.27 -43.17 -11.86
N ARG A 8 9.08 -43.54 -11.38
CA ARG A 8 8.42 -42.98 -10.19
C ARG A 8 9.38 -43.07 -8.99
N SER A 9 9.50 -41.99 -8.23
CA SER A 9 9.98 -42.06 -6.86
C SER A 9 8.95 -41.39 -5.94
N THR A 10 8.08 -42.23 -5.40
CA THR A 10 7.21 -41.91 -4.25
C THR A 10 8.06 -41.93 -3.00
N ALA A 11 8.47 -40.76 -2.51
CA ALA A 11 8.96 -40.61 -1.15
C ALA A 11 7.77 -40.33 -0.23
N ILE A 12 7.32 -41.37 0.46
CA ILE A 12 6.45 -41.28 1.64
C ILE A 12 7.36 -40.86 2.79
N LEU A 13 7.19 -39.64 3.32
CA LEU A 13 7.81 -39.25 4.58
C LEU A 13 6.84 -39.53 5.74
N PRO A 14 7.35 -40.07 6.87
CA PRO A 14 6.53 -40.39 8.04
C PRO A 14 6.05 -39.13 8.77
N SER A 15 4.79 -39.15 9.20
CA SER A 15 4.21 -38.23 10.19
C SER A 15 5.09 -38.17 11.43
N ALA A 16 5.59 -36.99 11.74
CA ALA A 16 6.13 -36.68 13.06
C ALA A 16 4.97 -36.23 13.96
N ASP A 17 4.85 -36.91 15.10
CA ASP A 17 3.90 -36.66 16.17
C ASP A 17 3.87 -35.19 16.59
N ALA A 18 2.65 -34.64 16.68
CA ALA A 18 2.42 -33.33 17.25
C ALA A 18 2.65 -33.38 18.78
N PRO A 19 3.43 -32.45 19.36
CA PRO A 19 3.54 -32.34 20.81
C PRO A 19 2.21 -31.86 21.40
N THR A 20 1.59 -32.72 22.20
CA THR A 20 0.50 -32.39 23.12
C THR A 20 0.99 -31.32 24.09
N THR A 21 0.45 -30.10 23.99
CA THR A 21 0.73 -29.05 24.97
C THR A 21 -0.14 -29.23 26.23
N PRO A 22 0.42 -28.96 27.43
CA PRO A 22 -0.30 -29.12 28.68
C PRO A 22 -1.38 -28.04 28.86
N ARG A 23 -2.56 -28.51 29.25
CA ARG A 23 -3.73 -27.71 29.63
C ARG A 23 -3.40 -26.87 30.87
N ALA A 24 -3.43 -25.54 30.74
CA ALA A 24 -3.23 -24.63 31.87
C ALA A 24 -4.36 -24.77 32.92
N PRO A 25 -4.05 -24.62 34.22
CA PRO A 25 -5.05 -24.66 35.28
C PRO A 25 -5.96 -23.42 35.22
N VAL A 26 -7.26 -23.68 35.30
CA VAL A 26 -8.30 -22.66 35.54
C VAL A 26 -8.10 -22.11 36.95
N VAL A 27 -7.57 -20.90 37.07
CA VAL A 27 -7.44 -20.19 38.34
C VAL A 27 -8.48 -19.07 38.39
N GLY A 28 -9.42 -19.22 39.33
CA GLY A 28 -9.91 -18.13 40.18
C GLY A 28 -10.83 -17.08 39.56
N ARG A 29 -12.15 -17.28 39.74
CA ARG A 29 -13.11 -16.17 39.79
C ARG A 29 -12.73 -15.23 40.93
N VAL A 30 -12.31 -14.01 40.61
CA VAL A 30 -12.30 -12.90 41.56
C VAL A 30 -13.66 -12.20 41.46
N ALA A 31 -14.42 -12.27 42.55
CA ALA A 31 -15.65 -11.51 42.73
C ALA A 31 -15.33 -10.01 42.68
N SER A 32 -15.83 -9.32 41.65
CA SER A 32 -15.82 -7.86 41.61
C SER A 32 -16.92 -7.33 42.52
N ARG A 33 -16.45 -6.67 43.55
CA ARG A 33 -17.17 -5.94 44.60
C ARG A 33 -18.12 -4.92 43.97
N ALA A 34 -19.40 -5.03 44.31
CA ALA A 34 -20.41 -4.04 44.03
C ALA A 34 -20.10 -2.75 44.81
N SER A 35 -19.75 -1.68 44.08
CA SER A 35 -19.86 -0.31 44.57
C SER A 35 -21.04 0.32 43.85
N GLY A 36 -22.15 0.44 44.58
CA GLY A 36 -23.38 1.07 44.12
C GLY A 36 -23.13 2.51 43.71
N ARG A 37 -23.49 2.83 42.46
CA ARG A 37 -23.80 4.18 42.03
C ARG A 37 -25.26 4.16 41.59
N ALA A 38 -26.09 4.87 42.34
CA ALA A 38 -27.51 5.04 42.04
C ALA A 38 -27.67 5.51 40.60
N ALA A 39 -28.31 4.68 39.78
CA ALA A 39 -28.70 5.03 38.43
C ALA A 39 -29.87 6.01 38.50
N ALA A 40 -29.64 7.24 38.07
CA ALA A 40 -30.72 8.12 37.65
C ALA A 40 -31.38 7.49 36.42
N THR A 41 -32.67 7.20 36.51
CA THR A 41 -33.51 6.73 35.41
C THR A 41 -33.49 7.77 34.30
N PRO A 42 -33.05 7.45 33.06
CA PRO A 42 -33.16 8.37 31.95
C PRO A 42 -34.64 8.56 31.60
N THR A 43 -35.09 9.81 31.61
CA THR A 43 -36.40 10.23 31.15
C THR A 43 -36.61 9.76 29.70
N PRO A 44 -37.78 9.19 29.35
CA PRO A 44 -38.08 8.81 27.97
C PRO A 44 -38.16 10.08 27.09
N THR A 45 -37.10 10.35 26.33
CA THR A 45 -37.10 11.38 25.29
C THR A 45 -38.02 10.92 24.15
N SER A 46 -39.14 11.62 23.99
CA SER A 46 -40.05 11.41 22.87
C SER A 46 -39.31 11.57 21.53
N PRO A 47 -39.52 10.66 20.56
CA PRO A 47 -38.89 10.79 19.25
C PRO A 47 -39.37 12.07 18.55
N PRO A 48 -38.49 12.81 17.86
CA PRO A 48 -38.87 14.00 17.12
C PRO A 48 -39.88 13.65 16.01
N PRO A 49 -40.77 14.59 15.64
CA PRO A 49 -41.76 14.37 14.61
C PRO A 49 -41.10 13.94 13.29
N ARG A 50 -41.56 12.82 12.73
CA ARG A 50 -41.13 12.27 11.44
C ARG A 50 -41.35 13.33 10.36
N ARG A 51 -40.27 13.83 9.76
CA ARG A 51 -40.37 14.66 8.56
C ARG A 51 -41.01 13.84 7.43
N PRO A 52 -41.97 14.40 6.68
CA PRO A 52 -42.55 13.72 5.51
C PRO A 52 -41.46 13.44 4.48
N ALA A 53 -41.47 12.23 3.93
CA ALA A 53 -40.53 11.82 2.90
C ALA A 53 -40.75 12.65 1.62
N PRO A 54 -39.69 13.20 1.00
CA PRO A 54 -39.83 13.92 -0.25
C PRO A 54 -40.27 12.96 -1.37
N THR A 55 -41.40 13.28 -1.99
CA THR A 55 -41.96 12.57 -3.15
C THR A 55 -41.00 12.62 -4.33
N GLY A 56 -40.57 11.43 -4.80
CA GLY A 56 -39.45 11.21 -5.73
C GLY A 56 -39.66 11.61 -7.20
N LYS A 57 -40.30 12.74 -7.50
CA LYS A 57 -40.48 13.19 -8.91
C LYS A 57 -39.70 14.46 -9.28
N GLU A 58 -38.99 15.09 -8.35
CA GLU A 58 -38.40 16.41 -8.58
C GLU A 58 -36.85 16.47 -8.66
N LEU A 59 -36.15 15.33 -8.66
CA LEU A 59 -34.68 15.30 -8.74
C LEU A 59 -34.10 14.94 -10.12
N ALA A 60 -34.94 14.51 -11.08
CA ALA A 60 -34.46 14.11 -12.41
C ALA A 60 -34.12 15.30 -13.33
N LYS A 61 -34.70 16.48 -13.12
CA LYS A 61 -34.59 17.61 -14.07
C LYS A 61 -33.36 18.50 -13.85
N ARG A 62 -32.80 18.54 -12.64
CA ARG A 62 -31.71 19.48 -12.29
C ARG A 62 -30.30 19.00 -12.67
N ARG A 63 -30.11 17.71 -12.96
CA ARG A 63 -28.77 17.14 -13.21
C ARG A 63 -28.26 17.25 -14.66
N ARG A 64 -29.12 17.53 -15.64
CA ARG A 64 -28.70 17.63 -17.07
C ARG A 64 -28.16 19.00 -17.49
N SER A 65 -28.49 20.08 -16.78
CA SER A 65 -28.12 21.44 -17.20
C SER A 65 -26.69 21.86 -16.84
N ARG A 66 -26.07 21.30 -15.80
CA ARG A 66 -24.73 21.74 -15.34
C ARG A 66 -23.55 21.08 -16.06
N ARG A 67 -23.75 20.01 -16.83
CA ARG A 67 -22.66 19.32 -17.54
C ARG A 67 -22.22 19.97 -18.84
N ARG A 68 -22.95 20.96 -19.37
CA ARG A 68 -22.60 21.58 -20.67
C ARG A 68 -21.79 22.88 -20.56
N LEU A 69 -21.55 23.40 -19.35
CA LEU A 69 -20.83 24.68 -19.19
C LEU A 69 -19.34 24.56 -18.80
N ILE A 70 -18.86 23.37 -18.39
CA ILE A 70 -17.50 23.21 -17.85
C ILE A 70 -16.48 22.81 -18.94
N PHE A 71 -16.92 22.27 -20.08
CA PHE A 71 -16.02 21.85 -21.16
C PHE A 71 -15.53 22.97 -22.08
N GLY A 72 -15.98 24.22 -21.90
CA GLY A 72 -15.60 25.35 -22.78
C GLY A 72 -14.29 26.06 -22.42
N ILE A 73 -13.88 26.07 -21.14
CA ILE A 73 -12.78 26.95 -20.68
C ILE A 73 -11.43 26.22 -20.59
N ALA A 74 -11.41 24.90 -20.43
CA ALA A 74 -10.17 24.13 -20.28
C ALA A 74 -9.32 24.03 -21.58
N ALA A 75 -9.93 24.20 -22.76
CA ALA A 75 -9.22 24.07 -24.03
C ALA A 75 -8.33 25.28 -24.38
N ILE A 76 -8.66 26.48 -23.88
CA ILE A 76 -7.95 27.72 -24.20
C ILE A 76 -6.69 27.90 -23.32
N LEU A 77 -6.73 27.44 -22.07
CA LEU A 77 -5.56 27.52 -21.17
C LEU A 77 -4.44 26.53 -21.55
N LEU A 78 -4.79 25.36 -22.11
CA LEU A 78 -3.78 24.36 -22.49
C LEU A 78 -2.95 24.79 -23.72
N THR A 79 -3.52 25.58 -24.62
CA THR A 79 -2.82 26.06 -25.83
C THR A 79 -1.83 27.19 -25.52
N ALA A 80 -2.12 28.05 -24.55
CA ALA A 80 -1.22 29.14 -24.17
C ALA A 80 0.07 28.63 -23.48
N ILE A 81 -0.02 27.54 -22.70
CA ILE A 81 1.15 26.96 -21.99
C ILE A 81 2.12 26.28 -22.98
N LEU A 82 1.63 25.68 -24.07
CA LEU A 82 2.48 24.99 -25.05
C LEU A 82 3.32 25.95 -25.91
N ILE A 83 2.88 27.20 -26.13
CA ILE A 83 3.63 28.17 -26.93
C ILE A 83 4.80 28.79 -26.13
N ALA A 84 4.65 28.96 -24.81
CA ALA A 84 5.70 29.53 -23.96
C ALA A 84 6.91 28.59 -23.75
N ALA A 85 6.70 27.27 -23.77
CA ALA A 85 7.77 26.30 -23.57
C ALA A 85 8.74 26.18 -24.77
N GLY A 86 8.33 26.58 -25.97
CA GLY A 86 9.15 26.46 -27.19
C GLY A 86 10.31 27.47 -27.28
N VAL A 87 10.15 28.67 -26.71
CA VAL A 87 11.15 29.76 -26.88
C VAL A 87 12.34 29.61 -25.93
N ALA A 88 12.16 29.00 -24.76
CA ALA A 88 13.23 28.80 -23.78
C ALA A 88 14.28 27.76 -24.23
N TYR A 89 13.89 26.78 -25.05
CA TYR A 89 14.81 25.71 -25.47
C TYR A 89 15.81 26.15 -26.55
N ALA A 90 15.53 27.24 -27.27
CA ALA A 90 16.41 27.74 -28.33
C ALA A 90 17.58 28.59 -27.80
N GLN A 91 17.41 29.29 -26.67
CA GLN A 91 18.48 30.16 -26.12
C GLN A 91 19.58 29.39 -25.37
N TYR A 92 19.40 28.11 -25.05
CA TYR A 92 20.39 27.34 -24.29
C TYR A 92 21.46 26.64 -25.17
N ARG A 93 21.40 26.80 -26.50
CA ARG A 93 22.28 26.05 -27.42
C ARG A 93 23.45 26.87 -28.02
N GLU A 94 23.50 28.18 -27.81
CA GLU A 94 24.59 29.03 -28.30
C GLU A 94 25.34 29.69 -27.13
N GLY A 95 26.23 28.90 -26.52
CA GLY A 95 27.17 29.34 -25.50
C GLY A 95 28.53 28.69 -25.71
N SER A 96 29.22 29.06 -26.79
CA SER A 96 30.62 28.70 -27.04
C SER A 96 31.53 29.44 -26.08
N GLY A 97 31.90 28.79 -24.98
CA GLY A 97 32.94 29.25 -24.06
C GLY A 97 34.15 28.32 -24.12
N THR A 98 35.17 28.71 -24.88
CA THR A 98 36.52 28.13 -24.82
C THR A 98 37.16 28.50 -23.48
N GLY A 99 37.11 27.58 -22.52
CA GLY A 99 37.71 27.72 -21.19
C GLY A 99 38.38 26.43 -20.76
N GLN A 100 39.71 26.42 -20.89
CA GLN A 100 40.63 25.37 -20.46
C GLN A 100 40.72 25.33 -18.93
N VAL A 101 40.20 24.29 -18.26
CA VAL A 101 40.51 24.03 -16.84
C VAL A 101 40.49 22.52 -16.52
N ALA A 102 41.64 22.06 -15.99
CA ALA A 102 41.91 20.89 -15.16
C ALA A 102 41.14 19.59 -15.40
N GLN A 103 41.89 18.57 -15.82
CA GLN A 103 41.50 17.17 -15.85
C GLN A 103 41.29 16.65 -14.41
N PRO A 104 40.05 16.36 -13.97
CA PRO A 104 39.84 15.71 -12.69
C PRO A 104 40.26 14.24 -12.85
N SER A 105 41.15 13.76 -11.99
CA SER A 105 41.40 12.32 -11.82
C SER A 105 40.08 11.63 -11.51
N GLY A 106 39.50 11.02 -12.54
CA GLY A 106 38.26 10.28 -12.45
C GLY A 106 38.45 9.06 -11.56
N SER A 107 38.11 9.21 -10.29
CA SER A 107 37.73 8.07 -9.48
C SER A 107 36.39 7.58 -10.05
N THR A 108 36.48 6.63 -10.97
CA THR A 108 35.33 5.88 -11.48
C THR A 108 34.73 5.14 -10.29
N LYS A 109 33.84 5.80 -9.55
CA LYS A 109 32.93 5.14 -8.63
C LYS A 109 32.11 4.20 -9.50
N VAL A 110 32.53 2.95 -9.55
CA VAL A 110 31.75 1.85 -10.10
C VAL A 110 30.44 1.88 -9.32
N SER A 111 29.41 2.45 -9.95
CA SER A 111 28.05 2.42 -9.44
C SER A 111 27.64 0.96 -9.47
N ALA A 112 27.85 0.27 -8.33
CA ALA A 112 27.48 -1.13 -8.19
C ALA A 112 26.00 -1.24 -8.55
N GLU A 113 25.70 -2.04 -9.56
CA GLU A 113 24.32 -2.34 -9.94
C GLU A 113 23.65 -2.98 -8.72
N PRO A 114 22.53 -2.42 -8.23
CA PRO A 114 21.92 -2.91 -7.01
C PRO A 114 21.47 -4.35 -7.22
N ALA A 115 21.82 -5.24 -6.28
CA ALA A 115 21.50 -6.67 -6.34
C ALA A 115 20.00 -6.89 -6.66
N PRO A 116 19.63 -7.87 -7.51
CA PRO A 116 18.23 -8.16 -7.83
C PRO A 116 17.43 -8.47 -6.55
N LEU A 117 16.13 -8.16 -6.55
CA LEU A 117 15.25 -8.49 -5.43
C LEU A 117 15.19 -10.01 -5.26
N ALA A 118 15.14 -10.47 -4.01
CA ALA A 118 15.00 -11.88 -3.71
C ALA A 118 13.65 -12.41 -4.26
N ALA A 119 13.58 -13.68 -4.61
CA ALA A 119 12.44 -14.25 -5.34
C ALA A 119 11.12 -14.17 -4.54
N ASP A 120 11.21 -14.27 -3.22
CA ASP A 120 10.13 -14.10 -2.24
C ASP A 120 9.61 -12.65 -2.15
N GLU A 121 10.38 -11.70 -2.67
CA GLU A 121 10.03 -10.27 -2.72
C GLU A 121 9.44 -9.85 -4.06
N GLN A 122 9.36 -10.76 -5.03
CA GLN A 122 8.80 -10.49 -6.36
C GLN A 122 7.29 -10.74 -6.38
N CYS A 123 6.60 -10.06 -7.29
CA CYS A 123 5.21 -10.36 -7.58
C CYS A 123 5.14 -11.70 -8.32
N THR A 124 4.78 -12.76 -7.60
CA THR A 124 4.70 -14.13 -8.14
C THR A 124 3.27 -14.50 -8.51
N ASP A 125 3.12 -15.51 -9.36
CA ASP A 125 1.80 -16.10 -9.66
C ASP A 125 1.12 -16.66 -8.40
N GLN A 126 1.90 -17.12 -7.41
CA GLN A 126 1.36 -17.52 -6.11
C GLN A 126 0.67 -16.34 -5.41
N ILE A 127 1.28 -15.15 -5.40
CA ILE A 127 0.66 -13.94 -4.85
C ILE A 127 -0.61 -13.60 -5.63
N LYS A 128 -0.55 -13.55 -6.97
CA LYS A 128 -1.70 -13.23 -7.84
C LYS A 128 -2.84 -14.28 -7.78
N SER A 129 -2.55 -15.50 -7.33
CA SER A 129 -3.57 -16.56 -7.17
C SER A 129 -4.48 -16.34 -5.96
N ASN A 130 -4.10 -15.47 -5.01
CA ASN A 130 -4.95 -15.14 -3.88
C ASN A 130 -6.20 -14.37 -4.32
N LYS A 131 -7.31 -14.52 -3.60
CA LYS A 131 -8.54 -13.73 -3.84
C LYS A 131 -8.29 -12.21 -3.76
N ARG A 132 -7.29 -11.81 -2.97
CA ARG A 132 -6.83 -10.43 -2.86
C ARG A 132 -5.32 -10.39 -2.90
N TRP A 133 -4.78 -9.49 -3.70
CA TRP A 133 -3.34 -9.33 -3.85
C TRP A 133 -2.99 -7.92 -4.30
N VAL A 134 -1.75 -7.53 -4.06
CA VAL A 134 -1.14 -6.31 -4.59
C VAL A 134 0.21 -6.65 -5.20
N CYS A 135 0.50 -6.09 -6.37
CA CYS A 135 1.82 -6.13 -6.97
C CYS A 135 2.30 -4.72 -7.25
N LEU A 136 3.24 -4.25 -6.44
CA LEU A 136 3.97 -3.02 -6.67
C LEU A 136 4.76 -3.15 -7.98
N THR A 137 4.66 -2.13 -8.84
CA THR A 137 5.31 -2.09 -10.15
C THR A 137 6.42 -1.05 -10.22
N SER A 138 6.28 0.06 -9.50
CA SER A 138 7.34 1.06 -9.34
C SER A 138 7.27 1.78 -8.02
N ALA A 139 8.43 2.24 -7.55
CA ALA A 139 8.56 3.20 -6.47
C ALA A 139 9.63 4.24 -6.84
N VAL A 140 9.24 5.50 -6.91
CA VAL A 140 10.11 6.59 -7.34
C VAL A 140 10.03 7.74 -6.36
N ILE A 141 11.18 8.22 -5.92
CA ILE A 141 11.31 9.49 -5.21
C ILE A 141 11.84 10.53 -6.18
N THR A 142 11.04 11.56 -6.42
CA THR A 142 11.41 12.70 -7.27
C THR A 142 10.68 13.95 -6.79
N GLY A 143 11.35 15.11 -6.82
CA GLY A 143 10.72 16.38 -6.41
C GLY A 143 10.15 16.38 -4.99
N GLY A 144 10.79 15.66 -4.06
CA GLY A 144 10.35 15.56 -2.67
C GLY A 144 9.11 14.68 -2.45
N LYS A 145 8.74 13.81 -3.40
CA LYS A 145 7.59 12.90 -3.26
C LYS A 145 7.97 11.48 -3.58
N LEU A 146 7.53 10.54 -2.75
CA LEU A 146 7.47 9.13 -3.07
C LEU A 146 6.16 8.85 -3.82
N THR A 147 6.28 8.32 -5.03
CA THR A 147 5.18 7.75 -5.80
C THR A 147 5.35 6.24 -5.89
N VAL A 148 4.32 5.49 -5.50
CA VAL A 148 4.27 4.02 -5.62
C VAL A 148 3.11 3.65 -6.52
N ASP A 149 3.41 3.00 -7.63
CA ASP A 149 2.44 2.44 -8.57
C ASP A 149 2.26 0.94 -8.28
N TYR A 150 1.04 0.45 -8.46
CA TYR A 150 0.74 -0.95 -8.19
C TYR A 150 -0.47 -1.46 -8.98
N GLU A 151 -0.48 -2.77 -9.22
CA GLU A 151 -1.67 -3.50 -9.63
C GLU A 151 -2.26 -4.19 -8.40
N ALA A 152 -3.59 -4.28 -8.29
CA ALA A 152 -4.21 -5.02 -7.19
C ALA A 152 -5.55 -5.64 -7.61
N ASP A 153 -5.86 -6.78 -7.00
CA ASP A 153 -7.21 -7.33 -6.96
C ASP A 153 -7.74 -7.27 -5.52
N TRP A 154 -8.90 -6.67 -5.35
CA TRP A 154 -9.57 -6.49 -4.06
C TRP A 154 -10.66 -7.54 -3.81
N GLY A 155 -10.77 -8.56 -4.67
CA GLY A 155 -11.74 -9.65 -4.57
C GLY A 155 -13.17 -9.14 -4.74
N GLY A 156 -13.38 -8.22 -5.68
CA GLY A 156 -14.66 -7.56 -5.97
C GLY A 156 -15.04 -6.43 -5.00
N SER A 157 -14.16 -6.06 -4.06
CA SER A 157 -14.37 -4.93 -3.14
C SER A 157 -13.76 -3.63 -3.71
N THR A 158 -14.19 -2.48 -3.21
CA THR A 158 -13.50 -1.19 -3.46
C THR A 158 -12.56 -0.91 -2.28
N PRO A 159 -11.31 -0.47 -2.51
CA PRO A 159 -10.41 -0.11 -1.42
C PRO A 159 -10.94 1.10 -0.63
N ASP A 160 -10.75 1.08 0.69
CA ASP A 160 -11.15 2.14 1.63
C ASP A 160 -10.29 2.06 2.90
N ALA A 161 -9.50 3.11 3.15
CA ALA A 161 -8.64 3.23 4.33
C ALA A 161 -9.42 3.39 5.65
N THR A 162 -10.70 3.78 5.61
CA THR A 162 -11.49 4.08 6.81
C THR A 162 -12.22 2.86 7.36
N GLY A 163 -12.63 1.93 6.49
CA GLY A 163 -13.42 0.77 6.92
C GLY A 163 -13.41 -0.43 5.98
N GLY A 164 -12.55 -0.43 4.96
CA GLY A 164 -12.47 -1.48 3.95
C GLY A 164 -11.10 -2.15 3.88
N TYR A 165 -10.85 -2.77 2.72
CA TYR A 165 -9.51 -3.25 2.39
C TYR A 165 -8.64 -2.07 1.96
N HIS A 166 -7.38 -2.10 2.36
CA HIS A 166 -6.40 -1.08 2.00
C HIS A 166 -5.01 -1.72 1.97
N LEU A 167 -3.99 -0.98 1.51
CA LEU A 167 -2.61 -1.42 1.58
C LEU A 167 -1.97 -0.91 2.86
N HIS A 168 -1.14 -1.76 3.46
CA HIS A 168 -0.08 -1.31 4.34
C HIS A 168 1.20 -1.24 3.53
N VAL A 169 1.88 -0.10 3.56
CA VAL A 169 3.10 0.16 2.80
C VAL A 169 4.23 0.55 3.76
N TRP A 170 5.40 -0.09 3.62
CA TRP A 170 6.55 0.10 4.50
C TRP A 170 7.88 -0.05 3.74
N GLY A 171 8.96 0.41 4.35
CA GLY A 171 10.33 0.28 3.86
C GLY A 171 10.92 -1.07 4.25
N GLY A 172 11.38 -1.85 3.27
CA GLY A 172 11.98 -3.16 3.52
C GLY A 172 13.50 -3.09 3.62
N SER A 173 14.09 -3.80 4.58
CA SER A 173 15.55 -3.97 4.74
C SER A 173 16.08 -5.33 4.25
N GLY A 174 15.20 -6.26 3.85
CA GLY A 174 15.57 -7.61 3.40
C GLY A 174 15.82 -8.63 4.51
N GLY A 175 15.26 -8.41 5.70
CA GLY A 175 15.13 -9.40 6.78
C GLY A 175 13.67 -9.84 6.96
N ASP A 176 13.38 -10.53 8.06
CA ASP A 176 12.02 -10.92 8.42
C ASP A 176 11.10 -9.69 8.39
N ASP A 177 10.08 -9.74 7.52
CA ASP A 177 9.00 -8.77 7.51
C ASP A 177 8.39 -8.76 8.93
N HIS A 178 8.81 -7.82 9.79
CA HIS A 178 8.14 -7.57 11.07
C HIS A 178 6.65 -7.45 10.77
N ASP A 179 5.79 -8.05 11.59
CA ASP A 179 4.42 -8.24 11.16
C ASP A 179 3.71 -6.88 11.00
N MET A 180 3.44 -6.52 9.74
CA MET A 180 3.00 -5.18 9.35
C MET A 180 1.49 -5.02 9.56
N GLY A 181 0.94 -5.57 10.63
CA GLY A 181 -0.49 -5.55 10.90
C GLY A 181 -0.84 -5.44 12.36
N SER A 182 -2.10 -5.15 12.64
CA SER A 182 -2.60 -4.98 14.00
C SER A 182 -2.71 -6.28 14.80
N HIS A 183 -2.55 -7.41 14.12
CA HIS A 183 -2.71 -8.75 14.67
C HIS A 183 -1.50 -9.21 15.51
N VAL A 184 -0.39 -8.47 15.46
CA VAL A 184 0.76 -8.69 16.36
C VAL A 184 0.80 -7.70 17.52
N PRO A 185 1.47 -8.07 18.63
CA PRO A 185 1.71 -7.17 19.75
C PRO A 185 2.37 -5.87 19.30
N ARG A 186 2.02 -4.77 19.95
CA ARG A 186 2.51 -3.44 19.57
C ARG A 186 4.05 -3.32 19.62
N SER A 187 4.71 -4.06 20.51
CA SER A 187 6.18 -4.07 20.64
C SER A 187 6.90 -4.75 19.47
N GLU A 188 6.18 -5.54 18.66
CA GLU A 188 6.73 -6.31 17.54
C GLU A 188 6.29 -5.77 16.17
N ARG A 189 5.39 -4.77 16.18
CA ARG A 189 4.82 -4.20 14.96
C ARG A 189 5.80 -3.23 14.32
N GLY A 190 6.01 -3.37 13.01
CA GLY A 190 6.75 -2.39 12.22
C GLY A 190 5.93 -1.13 11.94
N GLU A 191 6.61 -0.08 11.47
CA GLU A 191 5.98 1.16 11.01
C GLU A 191 5.52 1.02 9.56
N TRP A 192 4.29 1.44 9.28
CA TRP A 192 3.68 1.39 7.95
C TRP A 192 2.69 2.54 7.79
N TYR A 193 2.34 2.86 6.53
CA TYR A 193 1.26 3.80 6.24
C TYR A 193 0.18 3.17 5.36
N VAL A 194 -1.02 3.74 5.42
CA VAL A 194 -2.21 3.24 4.72
C VAL A 194 -2.36 3.87 3.35
N VAL A 195 -2.69 3.05 2.36
CA VAL A 195 -3.03 3.48 0.99
C VAL A 195 -4.33 2.82 0.53
N ASP A 196 -5.22 3.60 -0.05
CA ASP A 196 -6.45 3.14 -0.71
C ASP A 196 -6.64 3.77 -2.11
N ARG A 197 -5.58 4.35 -2.66
CA ARG A 197 -5.57 5.05 -3.95
C ARG A 197 -4.35 4.67 -4.79
N ASP A 198 -4.56 4.61 -6.10
CA ASP A 198 -3.53 4.32 -7.10
C ASP A 198 -3.35 5.54 -8.03
N PRO A 199 -2.14 6.11 -8.16
CA PRO A 199 -0.93 5.76 -7.41
C PRO A 199 -0.96 6.25 -5.95
N SER A 200 -0.14 5.63 -5.10
CA SER A 200 0.17 6.19 -3.79
C SER A 200 1.16 7.33 -3.96
N VAL A 201 0.81 8.51 -3.46
CA VAL A 201 1.71 9.66 -3.42
C VAL A 201 1.85 10.15 -1.98
N LEU A 202 3.09 10.25 -1.51
CA LEU A 202 3.46 10.67 -0.17
C LEU A 202 4.61 11.67 -0.23
N ASP A 203 4.54 12.74 0.56
CA ASP A 203 5.63 13.70 0.66
C ASP A 203 6.77 13.12 1.49
N VAL A 204 8.03 13.34 1.09
CA VAL A 204 9.18 12.81 1.84
C VAL A 204 9.40 13.51 3.18
N SER A 205 8.79 14.70 3.37
CA SER A 205 8.79 15.36 4.68
C SER A 205 7.60 14.96 5.57
N ASP A 206 6.71 14.08 5.09
CA ASP A 206 5.57 13.58 5.88
C ASP A 206 6.07 12.60 6.95
N ASP A 207 5.56 12.70 8.18
CA ASP A 207 5.92 11.78 9.28
C ASP A 207 5.69 10.32 8.90
N ARG A 208 4.68 10.03 8.08
CA ARG A 208 4.42 8.67 7.58
C ARG A 208 5.56 8.18 6.69
N PHE A 209 6.14 9.05 5.87
CA PHE A 209 7.29 8.69 5.04
C PHE A 209 8.51 8.45 5.94
N ILE A 210 8.78 9.38 6.86
CA ILE A 210 9.94 9.33 7.75
C ILE A 210 9.93 8.06 8.59
N ASN A 211 8.79 7.71 9.18
CA ASN A 211 8.66 6.56 10.07
C ASN A 211 8.55 5.23 9.33
N ALA A 212 7.76 5.16 8.24
CA ALA A 212 7.51 3.89 7.56
C ALA A 212 8.54 3.56 6.47
N ILE A 213 9.08 4.56 5.77
CA ILE A 213 9.96 4.36 4.60
C ILE A 213 11.39 4.80 4.88
N GLY A 214 11.58 6.03 5.35
CA GLY A 214 12.88 6.63 5.62
C GLY A 214 13.89 6.46 4.46
N ASP A 215 15.05 5.91 4.80
CA ASP A 215 16.17 5.64 3.89
C ASP A 215 16.15 4.22 3.29
N ALA A 216 15.05 3.47 3.47
CA ALA A 216 14.92 2.12 2.92
C ALA A 216 15.22 2.08 1.41
N GLN A 217 15.83 0.97 0.98
CA GLN A 217 16.22 0.76 -0.43
C GLN A 217 15.06 0.22 -1.29
N LYS A 218 14.03 -0.33 -0.63
CA LYS A 218 12.84 -0.87 -1.27
C LYS A 218 11.61 -0.56 -0.44
N VAL A 219 10.47 -0.56 -1.09
CA VAL A 219 9.15 -0.45 -0.47
C VAL A 219 8.41 -1.75 -0.70
N CYS A 220 7.66 -2.18 0.30
CA CYS A 220 6.88 -3.40 0.29
C CYS A 220 5.41 -3.07 0.60
N ALA A 221 4.50 -3.92 0.13
CA ALA A 221 3.09 -3.80 0.43
C ALA A 221 2.41 -5.16 0.66
N ARG A 222 1.38 -5.15 1.51
CA ARG A 222 0.40 -6.23 1.71
C ARG A 222 -1.01 -5.64 1.77
N ILE A 223 -2.00 -6.47 1.50
CA ILE A 223 -3.41 -6.12 1.69
C ILE A 223 -3.76 -6.26 3.17
N ALA A 224 -4.39 -5.22 3.72
CA ALA A 224 -4.94 -5.18 5.07
C ALA A 224 -6.48 -5.07 5.03
N LEU A 225 -7.11 -5.39 6.16
CA LEU A 225 -8.55 -5.26 6.40
C LEU A 225 -8.85 -4.07 7.33
N ALA A 226 -10.12 -3.72 7.51
CA ALA A 226 -10.60 -2.53 8.24
C ALA A 226 -10.00 -2.33 9.66
N GLY A 227 -9.54 -3.39 10.32
CA GLY A 227 -8.89 -3.35 11.63
C GLY A 227 -7.37 -3.24 11.56
N HIS A 228 -6.78 -2.93 10.41
CA HIS A 228 -5.33 -2.93 10.14
C HIS A 228 -4.66 -4.31 10.28
N GLY A 229 -5.44 -5.39 10.34
CA GLY A 229 -4.91 -6.75 10.28
C GLY A 229 -4.53 -7.10 8.84
N LEU A 230 -3.47 -7.88 8.64
CA LEU A 230 -3.12 -8.35 7.30
C LEU A 230 -4.13 -9.40 6.82
N VAL A 231 -4.44 -9.38 5.53
CA VAL A 231 -5.27 -10.41 4.91
C VAL A 231 -4.43 -11.68 4.77
N LYS A 232 -5.00 -12.81 5.23
CA LYS A 232 -4.36 -14.10 5.06
C LYS A 232 -4.40 -14.55 3.61
N ASP A 233 -3.30 -15.13 3.14
CA ASP A 233 -3.22 -15.84 1.87
C ASP A 233 -3.93 -17.22 1.95
N GLY A 234 -4.02 -17.91 0.81
CA GLY A 234 -4.63 -19.24 0.73
C GLY A 234 -3.96 -20.33 1.57
N LYS A 235 -2.75 -20.09 2.10
CA LYS A 235 -1.97 -21.01 2.95
C LYS A 235 -1.94 -20.54 4.42
N SER A 236 -2.80 -19.60 4.81
CA SER A 236 -2.87 -19.00 6.15
C SER A 236 -1.68 -18.11 6.54
N GLY A 237 -0.75 -17.83 5.62
CA GLY A 237 0.28 -16.80 5.78
C GLY A 237 -0.27 -15.42 5.43
N TYR A 238 0.61 -14.43 5.24
CA TYR A 238 0.24 -13.06 4.86
C TYR A 238 0.87 -12.61 3.54
N GLN A 239 1.19 -13.56 2.64
CA GLN A 239 1.88 -13.31 1.37
C GLN A 239 0.89 -12.82 0.30
N THR A 240 0.34 -11.62 0.51
CA THR A 240 -0.61 -10.95 -0.40
C THR A 240 0.01 -9.85 -1.24
N GLY A 241 1.33 -9.65 -1.17
CA GLY A 241 2.00 -8.69 -2.03
C GLY A 241 3.49 -8.92 -2.16
N ASN A 242 4.21 -7.91 -2.66
CA ASN A 242 5.64 -7.96 -2.96
C ASN A 242 6.37 -6.68 -2.53
N CYS A 243 7.64 -6.58 -2.91
CA CYS A 243 8.46 -5.38 -2.77
C CYS A 243 8.98 -4.90 -4.12
N VAL A 244 9.33 -3.61 -4.20
CA VAL A 244 10.05 -2.99 -5.33
C VAL A 244 11.12 -2.04 -4.83
N LYS A 245 12.24 -1.95 -5.57
CA LYS A 245 13.30 -0.99 -5.26
C LYS A 245 12.80 0.44 -5.42
N ILE A 246 13.27 1.32 -4.54
CA ILE A 246 13.00 2.74 -4.63
C ILE A 246 14.06 3.39 -5.53
N THR A 247 13.61 3.99 -6.63
CA THR A 247 14.47 4.82 -7.49
C THR A 247 14.46 6.25 -6.97
N ARG A 248 15.61 6.77 -6.54
CA ARG A 248 15.75 8.13 -6.01
C ARG A 248 16.39 9.03 -7.07
N ARG A 249 15.75 10.14 -7.43
CA ARG A 249 16.20 11.11 -8.45
C ARG A 249 16.20 12.53 -7.90
#